data_AF-E6PPQ6-F1
#
_entry.id   AF-E6PPQ6-F1
#
_cell.length_a   1.000
_cell.length_b   1.000
_cell.length_c   1.000
_cell.angle_alpha   90.00
_cell.angle_beta   90.00
_cell.angle_gamma   90.00
#
_symmetry.space_group_name_H-M   'P 1'
#
loop_
_entity.id
_entity.type
_entity.pdbx_description
1 polymer ?
#
loop_
_entity_poly.entity_id
_entity_poly.type
_entity_poly.pdbx_seq_one_letter_code
_entity_poly.pdbx_strand_id
1 'polypeptide(L)'
;MSDAALIAVAVPCLCEFVWVLRRVYSLQAADVATAIRTRLAVVKVEVNRPAVEAGLSVLEAGGDFADGVSAYEGGWLGGATFVSFDQKAVALLTAQGQSARLL
;
A
#
# COMPACT_ATOMS: atom_id res chain seq x y z
N MET A 1 -18.64 -2.59 18.56
CA MET A 1 -17.23 -2.96 18.23
C MET A 1 -16.48 -3.59 19.42
N SER A 2 -17.02 -3.54 20.65
CA SER A 2 -16.30 -3.90 21.88
C SER A 2 -15.91 -5.39 22.01
N ASP A 3 -16.65 -6.30 21.38
CA ASP A 3 -16.49 -7.76 21.56
C ASP A 3 -15.90 -8.53 20.36
N ALA A 4 -15.36 -7.85 19.34
CA ALA A 4 -14.70 -8.57 18.25
C ALA A 4 -13.39 -9.22 18.77
N ALA A 5 -13.20 -10.52 18.51
CA ALA A 5 -11.94 -11.21 18.77
C ALA A 5 -10.85 -10.85 17.74
N LEU A 6 -11.27 -10.55 16.50
CA LEU A 6 -10.44 -10.18 15.36
C LEU A 6 -11.20 -9.21 14.45
N ILE A 7 -10.49 -8.25 13.87
CA ILE A 7 -10.97 -7.35 12.84
C ILE A 7 -10.06 -7.55 11.63
N ALA A 8 -10.52 -8.34 10.66
CA ALA A 8 -9.80 -8.50 9.40
C ALA A 8 -10.05 -7.28 8.49
N VAL A 9 -8.99 -6.66 8.01
CA VAL A 9 -9.07 -5.58 7.01
C VAL A 9 -8.42 -6.07 5.73
N ALA A 10 -9.22 -6.16 4.66
CA ALA A 10 -8.74 -6.55 3.36
C ALA A 10 -7.83 -5.46 2.77
N VAL A 11 -6.78 -5.86 2.06
CA VAL A 11 -5.84 -4.93 1.42
C VAL A 11 -6.53 -3.95 0.46
N PRO A 12 -7.51 -4.36 -0.39
CA PRO A 12 -8.25 -3.42 -1.22
C PRO A 12 -8.95 -2.32 -0.42
N CYS A 13 -9.45 -2.61 0.79
CA CYS A 13 -10.05 -1.59 1.65
C CYS A 13 -9.02 -0.53 2.09
N LEU A 14 -7.75 -0.91 2.28
CA LEU A 14 -6.68 0.03 2.59
C LEU A 14 -6.30 0.87 1.36
N CYS A 15 -6.30 0.30 0.16
CA CYS A 15 -6.10 1.06 -1.07
C CYS A 15 -7.17 2.15 -1.25
N GLU A 16 -8.45 1.78 -1.11
CA GLU A 16 -9.57 2.74 -1.16
C GLU A 16 -9.47 3.80 -0.05
N PHE A 17 -9.10 3.37 1.16
CA PHE A 17 -8.92 4.28 2.28
C PHE A 17 -7.82 5.32 2.01
N VAL A 18 -6.67 4.89 1.50
CA VAL A 18 -5.58 5.80 1.09
C VAL A 18 -6.05 6.75 0.00
N TRP A 19 -6.73 6.22 -1.03
CA TRP A 19 -7.26 7.02 -2.12
C TRP A 19 -8.19 8.11 -1.61
N VAL A 20 -9.15 7.77 -0.73
CA VAL A 20 -10.07 8.75 -0.12
C VAL A 20 -9.31 9.82 0.66
N LEU A 21 -8.36 9.42 1.53
CA LEU A 21 -7.60 10.38 2.34
C LEU A 21 -6.74 11.32 1.50
N ARG A 22 -6.13 10.81 0.43
CA ARG A 22 -5.26 11.58 -0.46
C ARG A 22 -6.05 12.46 -1.44
N ARG A 23 -7.10 11.90 -2.04
CA ARG A 23 -7.81 12.53 -3.17
C ARG A 23 -8.98 13.40 -2.73
N VAL A 24 -9.76 12.94 -1.75
CA VAL A 24 -10.95 13.64 -1.27
C VAL A 24 -10.58 14.60 -0.15
N TYR A 25 -9.81 14.13 0.83
CA TYR A 25 -9.42 14.95 2.00
C TYR A 25 -8.08 15.68 1.84
N SER A 26 -7.36 15.48 0.73
CA SER A 26 -6.10 16.17 0.42
C SER A 26 -5.03 16.05 1.53
N LEU A 27 -5.03 14.95 2.28
CA LEU A 27 -4.04 14.73 3.35
C LEU A 27 -2.64 14.46 2.78
N GLN A 28 -1.61 14.83 3.54
CA GLN A 28 -0.23 14.54 3.16
C GLN A 28 0.07 13.05 3.29
N ALA A 29 0.98 12.54 2.45
CA ALA A 29 1.34 11.13 2.43
C ALA A 29 1.84 10.65 3.81
N ALA A 30 2.62 11.49 4.49
CA ALA A 30 3.10 11.22 5.85
C ALA A 30 1.96 11.09 6.88
N ASP A 31 0.93 11.94 6.78
CA ASP A 31 -0.24 11.88 7.67
C ASP A 31 -1.05 10.60 7.41
N VAL A 32 -1.22 10.23 6.14
CA VAL A 32 -1.90 8.99 5.73
C VAL A 32 -1.13 7.77 6.22
N ALA A 33 0.19 7.73 6.04
CA ALA A 33 1.05 6.65 6.53
C ALA A 33 0.98 6.52 8.06
N THR A 34 1.02 7.65 8.77
CA THR A 34 0.84 7.68 10.23
C THR A 34 -0.53 7.14 10.64
N ALA A 35 -1.59 7.53 9.94
CA ALA A 35 -2.95 7.08 10.22
C ALA A 35 -3.12 5.56 10.01
N ILE A 36 -2.47 4.99 8.99
CA ILE A 36 -2.46 3.54 8.76
C ILE A 36 -1.70 2.83 9.89
N ARG A 37 -0.45 3.22 10.16
CA ARG A 37 0.37 2.57 11.20
C ARG A 37 -0.30 2.61 12.58
N THR A 38 -0.88 3.76 12.94
CA THR A 38 -1.59 3.92 14.22
C THR A 38 -2.82 3.01 14.31
N ARG A 39 -3.59 2.86 13.22
CA ARG A 39 -4.74 1.95 13.19
C ARG A 39 -4.32 0.48 13.26
N LEU A 40 -3.22 0.10 12.61
CA LEU A 40 -2.70 -1.27 12.62
C LEU A 40 -1.98 -1.66 13.91
N ALA A 41 -1.65 -0.70 14.76
CA ALA A 41 -1.14 -0.93 16.11
C ALA A 41 -2.25 -1.35 17.10
N VAL A 42 -3.53 -1.26 16.72
CA VAL A 42 -4.64 -1.74 17.54
C VAL A 42 -4.62 -3.27 17.59
N VAL A 43 -4.57 -3.83 18.80
CA VAL A 43 -4.32 -5.25 19.15
C VAL A 43 -5.24 -6.27 18.45
N LYS A 44 -6.34 -5.84 17.82
CA LYS A 44 -7.34 -6.71 17.21
C LYS A 44 -7.37 -6.66 15.67
N VAL A 45 -6.54 -5.87 15.01
CA VAL A 45 -6.59 -5.69 13.55
C VAL A 45 -5.61 -6.62 12.85
N GLU A 46 -6.13 -7.47 11.96
CA GLU A 46 -5.33 -8.34 11.08
C GLU A 46 -5.40 -7.90 9.63
N VAL A 47 -4.23 -7.84 8.99
CA VAL A 47 -4.04 -7.45 7.59
C VAL A 47 -2.87 -8.22 7.01
N ASN A 48 -2.75 -8.25 5.68
CA ASN A 48 -1.50 -8.66 5.04
C ASN A 48 -0.41 -7.60 5.30
N ARG A 49 0.30 -7.73 6.43
CA ARG A 49 1.31 -6.74 6.87
C ARG A 49 2.40 -6.51 5.81
N PRO A 50 3.01 -7.54 5.19
CA PRO A 50 3.96 -7.32 4.11
C PRO A 50 3.43 -6.48 2.94
N ALA A 51 2.19 -6.72 2.49
CA ALA A 51 1.57 -5.93 1.43
C ALA A 51 1.37 -4.47 1.86
N VAL A 52 0.95 -4.24 3.11
CA VAL A 52 0.79 -2.90 3.65
C VAL A 52 2.13 -2.17 3.75
N GLU A 53 3.19 -2.82 4.25
CA GLU A 53 4.52 -2.19 4.34
C GLU A 53 5.06 -1.85 2.94
N ALA A 54 4.83 -2.70 1.94
CA ALA A 54 5.18 -2.39 0.55
C ALA A 54 4.41 -1.17 0.03
N GLY A 55 3.10 -1.10 0.28
CA GLY A 55 2.29 0.08 -0.07
C GLY A 55 2.76 1.35 0.65
N LEU A 56 3.09 1.27 1.95
CA LEU A 56 3.60 2.40 2.73
C LEU A 56 4.94 2.89 2.18
N SER A 57 5.85 1.99 1.82
CA SER A 57 7.14 2.32 1.21
C SER A 57 6.98 3.15 -0.07
N VAL A 58 6.05 2.77 -0.96
CA VAL A 58 5.79 3.53 -2.18
C VAL A 58 5.09 4.86 -1.89
N LEU A 59 4.12 4.87 -0.98
CA LEU A 59 3.42 6.10 -0.58
C LEU A 59 4.39 7.15 -0.02
N GLU A 60 5.34 6.73 0.83
CA GLU A 60 6.35 7.59 1.44
C GLU A 60 7.41 8.06 0.46
N ALA A 61 7.70 7.26 -0.58
CA ALA A 61 8.50 7.68 -1.73
C ALA A 61 7.73 8.63 -2.68
N GLY A 62 6.49 8.99 -2.35
CA GLY A 62 5.66 9.93 -3.10
C GLY A 62 4.81 9.29 -4.20
N GLY A 63 4.72 7.97 -4.27
CA GLY A 63 3.86 7.22 -5.20
C GLY A 63 2.46 6.95 -4.68
N ASP A 64 1.76 6.01 -5.32
CA ASP A 64 0.49 5.47 -4.84
C ASP A 64 0.73 4.24 -3.96
N PHE A 65 0.00 4.13 -2.86
CA PHE A 65 0.03 2.95 -2.00
C PHE A 65 -0.35 1.67 -2.76
N ALA A 66 -1.31 1.78 -3.70
CA ALA A 66 -1.79 0.65 -4.48
C ALA A 66 -0.72 0.03 -5.40
N ASP A 67 0.24 0.84 -5.87
CA ASP A 67 1.36 0.36 -6.70
C ASP A 67 2.28 -0.56 -5.91
N GLY A 68 2.63 -0.18 -4.68
CA GLY A 68 3.45 -1.00 -3.79
C GLY A 68 2.77 -2.30 -3.37
N VAL A 69 1.46 -2.23 -3.08
CA VAL A 69 0.64 -3.43 -2.84
C VAL A 69 0.65 -4.35 -4.05
N SER A 70 0.38 -3.82 -5.24
CA SER A 70 0.30 -4.61 -6.47
C SER A 70 1.64 -5.27 -6.82
N ALA A 71 2.75 -4.55 -6.63
CA ALA A 71 4.09 -5.09 -6.81
C ALA A 71 4.39 -6.23 -5.83
N TYR A 72 4.01 -6.07 -4.55
CA TYR A 72 4.19 -7.12 -3.55
C TYR A 72 3.34 -8.36 -3.86
N GLU A 73 2.04 -8.19 -4.10
CA GLU A 73 1.13 -9.32 -4.35
C GLU A 73 1.48 -10.05 -5.65
N GLY A 74 1.87 -9.32 -6.70
CA GLY A 74 2.39 -9.91 -7.92
C GLY A 74 3.63 -10.77 -7.67
N GLY A 75 4.60 -10.26 -6.90
CA GLY A 75 5.78 -11.03 -6.50
C GLY A 75 5.45 -12.25 -5.64
N TRP A 76 4.51 -12.12 -4.71
CA TRP A 76 4.03 -13.21 -3.86
C TRP A 76 3.40 -14.35 -4.67
N LEU A 77 2.72 -14.03 -5.78
CA LEU A 77 2.16 -14.99 -6.72
C LEU A 77 3.17 -15.59 -7.71
N GLY A 78 4.47 -15.23 -7.59
CA GLY A 78 5.54 -15.71 -8.48
C GLY A 78 5.82 -14.82 -9.69
N GLY A 79 5.26 -13.61 -9.73
CA GLY A 79 5.55 -12.62 -10.77
C GLY A 79 6.98 -12.09 -10.67
N ALA A 80 7.72 -12.14 -11.78
CA ALA A 80 9.12 -11.70 -11.81
C ALA A 80 9.30 -10.20 -12.11
N THR A 81 8.29 -9.51 -12.64
CA THR A 81 8.39 -8.11 -13.06
C THR A 81 7.04 -7.41 -12.90
N PHE A 82 7.04 -6.26 -12.25
CA PHE A 82 5.89 -5.37 -12.19
C PHE A 82 5.75 -4.63 -13.52
N VAL A 83 4.58 -4.67 -14.14
CA VAL A 83 4.32 -3.99 -15.42
C VAL A 83 3.17 -3.00 -15.23
N SER A 84 3.39 -1.74 -15.60
CA SER A 84 2.36 -0.70 -15.49
C SER A 84 2.50 0.33 -16.61
N PHE A 85 1.41 1.02 -16.93
CA PHE A 85 1.39 2.20 -17.80
C PHE A 85 1.76 3.48 -17.03
N ASP A 86 1.81 3.42 -15.70
CA ASP A 86 2.21 4.55 -14.86
C ASP A 86 3.74 4.64 -14.79
N GLN A 87 4.29 5.64 -15.49
CA GLN A 87 5.73 5.90 -15.50
C GLN A 87 6.30 6.21 -14.12
N LYS A 88 5.53 6.87 -13.24
CA LYS A 88 5.96 7.21 -11.89
C LYS A 88 5.99 5.96 -11.01
N ALA A 89 4.98 5.10 -11.09
CA ALA A 89 4.96 3.82 -10.38
C ALA A 89 6.20 2.98 -10.76
N VAL A 90 6.45 2.82 -12.06
CA VAL A 90 7.61 2.07 -12.57
C VAL A 90 8.92 2.69 -12.08
N ALA A 91 9.07 4.02 -12.14
CA ALA A 91 10.29 4.70 -11.69
C ALA A 91 10.55 4.50 -10.19
N LEU A 92 9.51 4.62 -9.36
CA LEU A 92 9.64 4.46 -7.90
C LEU A 92 9.98 3.02 -7.51
N LEU A 93 9.30 2.03 -8.09
CA LEU A 93 9.56 0.62 -7.81
C LEU A 93 10.96 0.20 -8.30
N THR A 94 11.40 0.72 -9.45
CA THR A 94 12.77 0.52 -9.94
C THR A 94 13.80 1.13 -8.99
N ALA A 95 13.55 2.36 -8.47
CA ALA A 95 14.43 3.01 -7.50
C ALA A 95 14.50 2.25 -6.16
N GLN A 96 13.47 1.48 -5.82
CA GLN A 96 13.43 0.58 -4.66
C GLN A 96 14.08 -0.80 -4.95
N GLY A 97 14.69 -1.00 -6.13
CA GLY A 97 15.40 -2.21 -6.50
C GLY A 97 14.50 -3.34 -7.03
N GLN A 98 13.23 -3.06 -7.32
CA GLN A 98 12.32 -4.04 -7.90
C GLN A 98 12.44 -4.06 -9.44
N SER A 99 12.23 -5.25 -10.03
CA SER A 99 12.10 -5.36 -11.49
C SER A 99 10.75 -4.77 -11.91
N ALA A 100 10.78 -3.60 -12.57
CA ALA A 100 9.59 -2.92 -13.05
C ALA A 100 9.77 -2.47 -14.51
N ARG A 101 8.67 -2.47 -15.29
CA ARG A 101 8.67 -2.14 -16.72
C ARG A 101 7.46 -1.28 -17.10
N LEU A 102 7.72 -0.22 -17.86
CA LEU A 102 6.69 0.59 -18.51
C LEU A 102 6.13 -0.13 -19.74
N LEU A 103 4.81 -0.15 -19.87
CA LEU A 103 4.08 -0.70 -21.02
C LEU A 103 3.66 0.40 -22.00
#